data_AF-A0AAV5R128-F1
#
_entry.id   AF-A0AAV5R128-F1
#
_cell.length_a   1.000
_cell.length_b   1.000
_cell.length_c   1.000
_cell.angle_alpha   90.00
_cell.angle_beta   90.00
_cell.angle_gamma   90.00
#
_symmetry.space_group_name_H-M   'P 1'
#
loop_
_entity.id
_entity.type
_entity.pdbx_description
1 polymer ?
#
loop_
_entity_poly.entity_id
_entity_poly.type
_entity_poly.pdbx_seq_one_letter_code
_entity_poly.pdbx_strand_id
1 'polypeptide(L)'
;MNNRRRSLIPKPKSTTELSNSRNSSPLSTPSNSPKKSNSNIHTISPSRLPLPNKKRSTSSSLDNYLDTLQSHLSADINAERIALSTLLHQIDERLIQYNQLCKNLKTLQKNEIKLNNSIIEYEIGIPLKNSILLQETEKMSIEIAEIEEKIEFQKSNLIKQFNKKEEKIKETFQELVNDANNDDKETIAERESKLENLQLKKKDLLTKIEQAKNHMNDELYEYKTSLSKEIDENNENLSIESDQLTDELNKLKSKYDSLQSTYTEIKNKDETAESKINSIGSDIINKKKQIDELKYKLLDMKNLINHLQTDVFNASKLYTDFQDNEYTSTKSEWIESKRLYENEKSKRIKIEIQIREMSGIPTIIILKNEQNKSLIKSKLNEFIKEDNYDWKLEFNTELEALLDGISFSLLICNELEISDISQSIIDHLQTTINKYDKFNAFTPTLQIVNSTKISELLTNITIPEDIEIIGIHIIMENTTFNTKRQSVLLISHIANPSQLSSLQHIYTSLPCLTVCENISDKWIDEMQLLASVKPVRFRQSYSLLN
;
A
#
# COMPACT_ATOMS: atom_id res chain seq x y z
N MET A 1 -7.45 -22.27 -26.85
CA MET A 1 -8.00 -22.63 -25.52
C MET A 1 -8.94 -21.52 -25.04
N ASN A 2 -10.04 -21.90 -24.42
CA ASN A 2 -11.28 -21.13 -24.23
C ASN A 2 -11.14 -19.72 -23.63
N ASN A 3 -11.44 -18.69 -24.43
CA ASN A 3 -11.79 -17.36 -23.94
C ASN A 3 -13.31 -17.14 -24.11
N ARG A 4 -14.10 -17.52 -23.10
CA ARG A 4 -15.51 -17.11 -23.00
C ARG A 4 -15.56 -15.67 -22.48
N ARG A 5 -15.84 -14.70 -23.37
CA ARG A 5 -16.27 -13.34 -22.98
C ARG A 5 -17.67 -13.45 -22.36
N ARG A 6 -17.87 -12.93 -21.14
CA ARG A 6 -19.22 -12.72 -20.56
C ARG A 6 -19.81 -11.46 -21.19
N SER A 7 -20.98 -11.58 -21.80
CA SER A 7 -21.79 -10.46 -22.30
C SER A 7 -22.35 -9.64 -21.14
N LEU A 8 -22.25 -8.31 -21.20
CA LEU A 8 -22.81 -7.35 -20.21
C LEU A 8 -24.25 -6.90 -20.55
N ILE A 9 -25.07 -7.80 -21.13
CA ILE A 9 -26.50 -7.54 -21.35
C ILE A 9 -27.30 -8.44 -20.39
N PRO A 10 -28.16 -7.91 -19.50
CA PRO A 10 -28.96 -8.74 -18.61
C PRO A 10 -30.06 -9.47 -19.40
N LYS A 11 -30.17 -10.79 -19.23
CA LYS A 11 -31.34 -11.57 -19.67
C LYS A 11 -32.15 -12.04 -18.46
N PRO A 12 -33.49 -12.09 -18.54
CA PRO A 12 -34.35 -12.47 -17.43
C PRO A 12 -34.35 -13.99 -17.22
N LYS A 13 -34.56 -14.40 -15.96
CA LYS A 13 -34.44 -15.77 -15.46
C LYS A 13 -35.68 -16.62 -15.78
N SER A 14 -35.45 -17.88 -16.16
CA SER A 14 -36.32 -19.01 -15.82
C SER A 14 -35.49 -20.28 -15.59
N THR A 15 -35.89 -21.02 -14.56
CA THR A 15 -35.55 -22.40 -14.13
C THR A 15 -35.73 -23.41 -15.29
N THR A 16 -35.16 -24.63 -15.35
CA THR A 16 -34.83 -25.70 -14.39
C THR A 16 -33.96 -26.75 -15.16
N GLU A 17 -32.87 -27.27 -14.58
CA GLU A 17 -32.64 -28.70 -14.21
C GLU A 17 -31.86 -29.64 -15.19
N LEU A 18 -30.90 -30.38 -14.58
CA LEU A 18 -30.37 -31.74 -14.88
C LEU A 18 -29.63 -31.99 -16.23
N SER A 19 -28.55 -32.75 -16.38
CA SER A 19 -27.77 -33.69 -15.55
C SER A 19 -26.50 -34.18 -16.30
N ASN A 20 -25.56 -34.77 -15.54
CA ASN A 20 -24.65 -35.90 -15.86
C ASN A 20 -23.34 -35.79 -16.70
N SER A 21 -22.24 -36.01 -15.95
CA SER A 21 -21.20 -37.07 -16.09
C SER A 21 -20.28 -37.15 -17.33
N ARG A 22 -18.95 -37.12 -17.13
CA ARG A 22 -18.03 -38.30 -17.06
C ARG A 22 -16.54 -37.91 -17.24
N ASN A 23 -15.72 -38.47 -16.33
CA ASN A 23 -14.34 -38.95 -16.40
C ASN A 23 -13.41 -38.55 -17.58
N SER A 24 -12.19 -38.10 -17.25
CA SER A 24 -10.94 -38.89 -17.37
C SER A 24 -9.68 -38.03 -17.19
N SER A 25 -8.75 -38.46 -16.35
CA SER A 25 -7.33 -38.03 -16.29
C SER A 25 -6.46 -39.06 -17.07
N PRO A 26 -5.12 -38.99 -17.08
CA PRO A 26 -4.15 -37.88 -17.20
C PRO A 26 -3.15 -38.13 -18.36
N LEU A 27 -2.26 -37.18 -18.72
CA LEU A 27 -0.91 -37.51 -19.21
C LEU A 27 0.07 -36.30 -19.17
N SER A 28 1.32 -36.66 -18.93
CA SER A 28 2.53 -35.90 -18.58
C SER A 28 3.29 -35.26 -19.76
N THR A 29 3.87 -34.06 -19.51
CA THR A 29 5.21 -33.46 -19.86
C THR A 29 6.00 -33.94 -21.11
N PRO A 30 6.91 -33.16 -21.76
CA PRO A 30 7.84 -32.22 -21.11
C PRO A 30 8.37 -30.97 -21.90
N SER A 31 9.04 -30.09 -21.13
CA SER A 31 10.29 -29.35 -21.38
C SER A 31 10.55 -28.54 -22.67
N ASN A 32 10.86 -27.25 -22.50
CA ASN A 32 12.15 -26.59 -22.81
C ASN A 32 11.99 -25.14 -23.32
N SER A 33 12.68 -24.25 -22.60
CA SER A 33 12.99 -22.84 -22.84
C SER A 33 13.99 -22.67 -24.01
N PRO A 34 14.23 -21.44 -24.55
CA PRO A 34 15.18 -20.51 -23.91
C PRO A 34 14.90 -18.98 -24.06
N LYS A 35 15.19 -18.27 -22.96
CA LYS A 35 16.00 -17.04 -22.74
C LYS A 35 16.18 -15.93 -23.82
N LYS A 36 16.33 -14.71 -23.25
CA LYS A 36 17.02 -13.45 -23.70
C LYS A 36 16.22 -12.53 -24.64
N SER A 37 16.29 -11.18 -24.59
CA SER A 37 17.05 -10.21 -23.78
C SER A 37 16.55 -8.78 -24.04
N ASN A 38 16.69 -7.92 -23.02
CA ASN A 38 16.74 -6.44 -22.97
C ASN A 38 16.66 -5.59 -24.25
N SER A 39 15.87 -4.51 -24.17
CA SER A 39 16.36 -3.16 -24.47
C SER A 39 15.58 -2.08 -23.68
N ASN A 40 16.34 -1.19 -23.04
CA ASN A 40 15.87 0.06 -22.46
C ASN A 40 15.39 0.99 -23.59
N ILE A 41 14.18 1.51 -23.49
CA ILE A 41 13.78 2.74 -24.19
C ILE A 41 13.04 3.62 -23.19
N HIS A 42 13.68 4.75 -22.86
CA HIS A 42 13.06 5.91 -22.24
C HIS A 42 11.83 6.33 -23.06
N THR A 43 10.64 6.37 -22.46
CA THR A 43 9.50 7.07 -23.04
C THR A 43 8.99 8.14 -22.10
N ILE A 44 9.22 9.35 -22.59
CA ILE A 44 8.77 10.66 -22.15
C ILE A 44 7.25 10.65 -21.93
N SER A 45 6.85 11.12 -20.76
CA SER A 45 5.46 11.44 -20.43
C SER A 45 4.88 12.46 -21.43
N PRO A 46 3.70 12.24 -22.03
CA PRO A 46 2.93 13.32 -22.60
C PRO A 46 2.09 13.94 -21.50
N SER A 47 2.48 15.16 -21.17
CA SER A 47 1.73 16.15 -20.42
C SER A 47 0.29 16.27 -20.94
N ARG A 48 -0.61 16.45 -19.96
CA ARG A 48 -1.88 17.19 -20.00
C ARG A 48 -2.14 17.94 -21.30
N LEU A 49 -3.35 17.80 -21.84
CA LEU A 49 -4.10 18.87 -22.52
C LEU A 49 -5.60 18.45 -22.60
N PRO A 50 -6.53 19.39 -22.84
CA PRO A 50 -7.38 19.98 -21.80
C PRO A 50 -8.86 19.55 -21.89
N LEU A 51 -9.60 19.82 -20.82
CA LEU A 51 -11.07 19.77 -20.79
C LEU A 51 -11.67 20.66 -21.89
N PRO A 52 -12.69 20.20 -22.65
CA PRO A 52 -13.57 21.11 -23.34
C PRO A 52 -14.62 21.65 -22.37
N ASN A 53 -14.73 22.99 -22.40
CA ASN A 53 -15.70 23.80 -21.69
C ASN A 53 -17.13 23.28 -21.86
N LYS A 54 -17.82 23.16 -20.72
CA LYS A 54 -19.28 23.10 -20.62
C LYS A 54 -19.89 24.30 -21.36
N LYS A 55 -20.52 24.05 -22.51
CA LYS A 55 -21.64 24.88 -22.96
C LYS A 55 -22.93 24.21 -22.54
N ARG A 56 -23.73 24.97 -21.79
CA ARG A 56 -25.12 24.67 -21.44
C ARG A 56 -25.90 24.37 -22.72
N SER A 57 -26.45 23.18 -22.83
CA SER A 57 -27.63 22.93 -23.65
C SER A 57 -28.55 22.02 -22.86
N THR A 58 -29.78 22.50 -22.67
CA THR A 58 -30.95 21.74 -22.27
C THR A 58 -31.21 20.69 -23.34
N SER A 59 -30.56 19.54 -23.22
CA SER A 59 -30.78 18.40 -24.10
C SER A 59 -31.37 17.25 -23.28
N SER A 60 -32.31 16.57 -23.92
CA SER A 60 -33.21 15.60 -23.31
C SER A 60 -32.45 14.45 -22.65
N SER A 61 -33.09 13.74 -21.72
CA SER A 61 -32.56 12.50 -21.11
C SER A 61 -32.00 11.50 -22.13
N LEU A 62 -32.46 11.58 -23.39
CA LEU A 62 -32.00 10.76 -24.50
C LEU A 62 -30.63 11.20 -25.02
N ASP A 63 -30.38 12.51 -25.11
CA ASP A 63 -29.11 13.06 -25.63
C ASP A 63 -27.96 12.76 -24.67
N ASN A 64 -28.19 12.87 -23.36
CA ASN A 64 -27.20 12.45 -22.36
C ASN A 64 -26.93 10.94 -22.42
N TYR A 65 -27.94 10.12 -22.69
CA TYR A 65 -27.76 8.68 -22.86
C TYR A 65 -26.97 8.36 -24.12
N LEU A 66 -27.26 9.02 -25.24
CA LEU A 66 -26.53 8.89 -26.51
C LEU A 66 -25.08 9.34 -26.39
N ASP A 67 -24.81 10.47 -25.73
CA ASP A 67 -23.44 10.94 -25.46
C ASP A 67 -22.65 9.97 -24.58
N THR A 68 -23.31 9.37 -23.59
CA THR A 68 -22.69 8.36 -22.72
C THR A 68 -22.39 7.08 -23.50
N LEU A 69 -23.33 6.62 -24.34
CA LEU A 69 -23.15 5.46 -25.21
C LEU A 69 -22.05 5.69 -26.23
N GLN A 70 -22.00 6.88 -26.83
CA GLN A 70 -20.98 7.26 -27.80
C GLN A 70 -19.60 7.41 -27.15
N SER A 71 -19.53 7.90 -25.92
CA SER A 71 -18.31 7.92 -25.10
C SER A 71 -17.81 6.51 -24.79
N HIS A 72 -18.70 5.59 -24.39
CA HIS A 72 -18.34 4.19 -24.16
C HIS A 72 -17.91 3.48 -25.45
N LEU A 73 -18.63 3.67 -26.55
CA LEU A 73 -18.27 3.10 -27.85
C LEU A 73 -16.91 3.60 -28.32
N SER A 74 -16.65 4.90 -28.18
CA SER A 74 -15.38 5.50 -28.59
C SER A 74 -14.22 5.09 -27.68
N ALA A 75 -14.46 4.90 -26.38
CA ALA A 75 -13.49 4.33 -25.45
C ALA A 75 -13.16 2.87 -25.80
N ASP A 76 -14.16 2.04 -26.09
CA ASP A 76 -13.98 0.64 -26.46
C ASP A 76 -13.27 0.51 -27.81
N ILE A 77 -13.67 1.30 -28.81
CA ILE A 77 -13.01 1.35 -30.13
C ILE A 77 -11.55 1.79 -29.98
N ASN A 78 -11.26 2.80 -29.14
CA ASN A 78 -9.88 3.24 -28.92
C ASN A 78 -9.06 2.18 -28.16
N ALA A 79 -9.65 1.49 -27.19
CA ALA A 79 -9.00 0.39 -26.50
C ALA A 79 -8.69 -0.77 -27.45
N GLU A 80 -9.62 -1.14 -28.34
CA GLU A 80 -9.37 -2.15 -29.38
C GLU A 80 -8.32 -1.69 -30.39
N ARG A 81 -8.31 -0.43 -30.82
CA ARG A 81 -7.26 0.12 -31.69
C ARG A 81 -5.88 0.07 -31.06
N ILE A 82 -5.76 0.40 -29.77
CA ILE A 82 -4.49 0.32 -29.04
C ILE A 82 -4.05 -1.14 -28.91
N ALA A 83 -4.97 -2.06 -28.59
CA ALA A 83 -4.68 -3.48 -28.50
C ALA A 83 -4.22 -4.06 -29.85
N LEU A 84 -4.90 -3.70 -30.95
CA LEU A 84 -4.54 -4.11 -32.30
C LEU A 84 -3.19 -3.52 -32.74
N SER A 85 -2.92 -2.25 -32.43
CA SER A 85 -1.62 -1.61 -32.71
C SER A 85 -0.48 -2.29 -31.96
N THR A 86 -0.71 -2.67 -30.70
CA THR A 86 0.28 -3.42 -29.90
C THR A 86 0.53 -4.80 -30.48
N LEU A 87 -0.52 -5.48 -30.94
CA LEU A 87 -0.43 -6.81 -31.53
C LEU A 87 0.29 -6.77 -32.89
N LEU A 88 0.02 -5.75 -33.71
CA LEU A 88 0.74 -5.48 -34.96
C LEU A 88 2.24 -5.28 -34.71
N HIS A 89 2.60 -4.47 -33.70
CA HIS A 89 4.00 -4.26 -33.36
C HIS A 89 4.71 -5.55 -32.93
N GLN A 90 4.03 -6.41 -32.15
CA GLN A 90 4.57 -7.73 -31.77
C GLN A 90 4.73 -8.67 -32.97
N ILE A 91 3.82 -8.61 -33.94
CA ILE A 91 3.93 -9.37 -35.19
C ILE A 91 5.17 -8.89 -35.97
N ASP A 92 5.37 -7.59 -36.10
CA ASP A 92 6.51 -7.01 -36.81
C ASP A 92 7.84 -7.40 -36.15
N GLU A 93 7.94 -7.33 -34.81
CA GLU A 93 9.13 -7.79 -34.08
C GLU A 93 9.42 -9.27 -34.32
N ARG A 94 8.38 -10.13 -34.31
CA ARG A 94 8.54 -11.56 -34.62
C ARG A 94 8.95 -11.80 -36.06
N LEU A 95 8.48 -10.98 -37.00
CA LEU A 95 8.89 -11.04 -38.40
C LEU A 95 10.36 -10.68 -38.58
N ILE A 96 10.85 -9.67 -37.85
CA ILE A 96 12.27 -9.30 -37.82
C ILE A 96 13.12 -10.45 -37.26
N GLN A 97 12.70 -11.05 -36.14
CA GLN A 97 13.39 -12.20 -35.54
C GLN A 97 13.41 -13.41 -36.48
N TYR A 98 12.28 -13.71 -37.13
CA TYR A 98 12.19 -14.78 -38.12
C TYR A 98 13.17 -14.56 -39.28
N ASN A 99 13.25 -13.34 -39.81
CA ASN A 99 14.19 -13.00 -40.88
C ASN A 99 15.66 -13.13 -40.44
N GLN A 100 15.99 -12.79 -39.19
CA GLN A 100 17.32 -13.01 -38.63
C GLN A 100 17.65 -14.51 -38.52
N LEU A 101 16.70 -15.33 -38.05
CA LEU A 101 16.87 -16.78 -37.98
C LEU A 101 17.06 -17.39 -39.38
N CYS A 102 16.32 -16.94 -40.39
CA CYS A 102 16.52 -17.39 -41.77
C CYS A 102 17.91 -17.02 -42.32
N LYS A 103 18.45 -15.85 -41.98
CA LYS A 103 19.83 -15.47 -42.34
C LYS A 103 20.85 -16.39 -41.66
N ASN A 104 20.69 -16.64 -40.37
CA ASN A 104 21.57 -17.52 -39.60
C ASN A 104 21.53 -18.96 -40.14
N LEU A 105 20.35 -19.45 -40.51
CA LEU A 105 20.17 -20.77 -41.10
C LEU A 105 20.92 -20.88 -42.44
N LYS A 106 20.82 -19.86 -43.32
CA LYS A 106 21.59 -19.82 -44.56
C LYS A 106 23.10 -19.79 -44.33
N THR A 107 23.58 -19.10 -43.30
CA THR A 107 25.02 -19.09 -42.97
C THR A 107 25.49 -20.44 -42.45
N LEU A 108 24.69 -21.12 -41.62
CA LEU A 108 25.01 -22.45 -41.10
C LEU A 108 25.05 -23.49 -42.23
N GLN A 109 24.07 -23.48 -43.15
CA GLN A 109 24.07 -24.36 -44.32
C GLN A 109 25.29 -24.14 -45.22
N LYS A 110 25.74 -22.90 -45.41
CA LYS A 110 26.99 -22.63 -46.15
C LYS A 110 28.22 -23.18 -45.45
N ASN A 111 28.26 -23.10 -44.13
CA ASN A 111 29.38 -23.64 -43.35
C ASN A 111 29.38 -25.17 -43.35
N GLU A 112 28.20 -25.79 -43.29
CA GLU A 112 28.03 -27.24 -43.42
C GLU A 112 28.55 -27.75 -44.78
N ILE A 113 28.18 -27.09 -45.89
CA ILE A 113 28.69 -27.43 -47.21
C ILE A 113 30.22 -27.29 -47.29
N LYS A 114 30.78 -26.22 -46.71
CA LYS A 114 32.24 -26.04 -46.67
C LYS A 114 32.94 -27.13 -45.88
N LEU A 115 32.39 -27.51 -44.73
CA LEU A 115 32.94 -28.57 -43.89
C LEU A 115 32.89 -29.92 -44.60
N ASN A 116 31.77 -30.24 -45.24
CA ASN A 116 31.64 -31.47 -46.04
C ASN A 116 32.63 -31.52 -47.20
N ASN A 117 32.86 -30.39 -47.90
CA ASN A 117 33.87 -30.35 -48.96
C ASN A 117 35.28 -30.59 -48.42
N SER A 118 35.64 -30.00 -47.28
CA SER A 118 36.94 -30.27 -46.66
C SER A 118 37.07 -31.73 -46.20
N ILE A 119 36.00 -32.33 -45.67
CA ILE A 119 36.00 -33.76 -45.32
C ILE A 119 36.24 -34.63 -46.55
N ILE A 120 35.56 -34.35 -47.67
CA ILE A 120 35.76 -35.07 -48.94
C ILE A 120 37.21 -34.89 -49.46
N GLU A 121 37.80 -33.71 -49.34
CA GLU A 121 39.21 -33.48 -49.69
C GLU A 121 40.18 -34.34 -48.84
N TYR A 122 39.92 -34.47 -47.54
CA TYR A 122 40.71 -35.34 -46.66
C TYR A 122 40.47 -36.83 -46.94
N GLU A 123 39.21 -37.23 -47.20
CA GLU A 123 38.85 -38.61 -47.55
C GLU A 123 39.43 -39.07 -48.89
N ILE A 124 39.65 -38.17 -49.85
CA ILE A 124 40.31 -38.48 -51.14
C ILE A 124 41.84 -38.32 -51.05
N GLY A 125 42.34 -37.36 -50.27
CA GLY A 125 43.77 -37.07 -50.15
C GLY A 125 44.56 -38.17 -49.42
N ILE A 126 43.97 -38.81 -48.42
CA ILE A 126 44.61 -39.89 -47.65
C ILE A 126 44.85 -41.15 -48.51
N PRO A 127 43.86 -41.67 -49.27
CA PRO A 127 44.08 -42.78 -50.20
C PRO A 127 45.09 -42.48 -51.31
N LEU A 128 45.11 -41.26 -51.85
CA LEU A 128 46.03 -40.89 -52.93
C LEU A 128 47.49 -40.90 -52.45
N LYS A 129 47.73 -40.41 -51.23
CA LYS A 129 49.07 -40.41 -50.62
C LYS A 129 49.54 -41.84 -50.28
N ASN A 130 48.62 -42.71 -49.87
CA ASN A 130 48.90 -44.14 -49.69
C ASN A 130 49.18 -44.86 -51.02
N SER A 131 48.50 -44.51 -52.10
CA SER A 131 48.74 -45.11 -53.42
C SER A 131 50.09 -44.68 -54.01
N ILE A 132 50.49 -43.43 -53.81
CA ILE A 132 51.81 -42.92 -54.22
C ILE A 132 52.92 -43.64 -53.43
N LEU A 133 52.76 -43.77 -52.11
CA LEU A 133 53.71 -44.53 -51.27
C LEU A 133 53.82 -45.99 -51.71
N LEU A 134 52.70 -46.66 -52.01
CA LEU A 134 52.71 -48.03 -52.54
C LEU A 134 53.47 -48.13 -53.87
N GLN A 135 53.24 -47.20 -54.79
CA GLN A 135 53.91 -47.18 -56.09
C GLN A 135 55.43 -46.93 -55.95
N GLU A 136 55.84 -46.11 -54.99
CA GLU A 136 57.24 -45.81 -54.71
C GLU A 136 57.95 -46.99 -54.01
N THR A 137 57.25 -47.71 -53.13
CA THR A 137 57.76 -48.97 -52.56
C THR A 137 57.94 -50.07 -53.60
N GLU A 138 57.02 -50.17 -54.57
CA GLU A 138 57.10 -51.14 -55.66
C GLU A 138 58.27 -50.82 -56.60
N LYS A 139 58.48 -49.54 -56.91
CA LYS A 139 59.63 -49.08 -57.70
C LYS A 139 60.97 -49.39 -57.02
N MET A 140 61.09 -49.11 -55.72
CA MET A 140 62.27 -49.46 -54.93
C MET A 140 62.54 -50.97 -54.90
N SER A 141 61.48 -51.79 -54.82
CA SER A 141 61.59 -53.25 -54.87
C SER A 141 62.16 -53.75 -56.20
N ILE A 142 61.73 -53.15 -57.32
CA ILE A 142 62.28 -53.46 -58.66
C ILE A 142 63.75 -53.06 -58.76
N GLU A 143 64.13 -51.87 -58.27
CA GLU A 143 65.52 -51.41 -58.28
C GLU A 143 66.44 -52.32 -57.45
N ILE A 144 65.96 -52.82 -56.30
CA ILE A 144 66.69 -53.81 -55.50
C ILE A 144 66.91 -55.11 -56.29
N ALA A 145 65.87 -55.63 -56.94
CA ALA A 145 65.98 -56.85 -57.74
C ALA A 145 66.98 -56.71 -58.91
N GLU A 146 67.01 -55.56 -59.59
CA GLU A 146 67.97 -55.28 -60.66
C GLU A 146 69.42 -55.21 -60.16
N ILE A 147 69.63 -54.68 -58.95
CA ILE A 147 70.95 -54.62 -58.31
C ILE A 147 71.40 -56.04 -57.94
N GLU A 148 70.52 -56.87 -57.38
CA GLU A 148 70.80 -58.26 -57.05
C GLU A 148 71.19 -59.08 -58.29
N GLU A 149 70.49 -58.89 -59.41
CA GLU A 149 70.81 -59.55 -60.69
C GLU A 149 72.19 -59.12 -61.23
N LYS A 150 72.53 -57.82 -61.15
CA LYS A 150 73.86 -57.32 -61.54
C LYS A 150 74.98 -57.91 -60.69
N ILE A 151 74.74 -58.09 -59.38
CA ILE A 151 75.70 -58.71 -58.47
C ILE A 151 75.94 -60.18 -58.85
N GLU A 152 74.88 -60.95 -59.11
CA GLU A 152 74.99 -62.34 -59.55
C GLU A 152 75.71 -62.48 -60.91
N PHE A 153 75.42 -61.60 -61.85
CA PHE A 153 76.10 -61.55 -63.14
C PHE A 153 77.62 -61.30 -62.98
N GLN A 154 78.00 -60.36 -62.11
CA GLN A 154 79.41 -60.06 -61.84
C GLN A 154 80.13 -61.23 -61.16
N LYS A 155 79.49 -61.92 -60.21
CA LYS A 155 80.02 -63.14 -59.59
C LYS A 155 80.30 -64.23 -60.63
N SER A 156 79.34 -64.49 -61.52
CA SER A 156 79.48 -65.49 -62.60
C SER A 156 80.65 -65.16 -63.53
N ASN A 157 80.84 -63.88 -63.86
CA ASN A 157 81.92 -63.45 -64.73
C ASN A 157 83.30 -63.61 -64.08
N LEU A 158 83.41 -63.30 -62.78
CA LEU A 158 84.63 -63.52 -62.00
C LEU A 158 84.98 -65.01 -61.90
N ILE A 159 83.99 -65.89 -61.69
CA ILE A 159 84.20 -67.35 -61.66
C ILE A 159 84.73 -67.85 -63.01
N LYS A 160 84.18 -67.38 -64.13
CA LYS A 160 84.67 -67.73 -65.48
C LYS A 160 86.11 -67.28 -65.71
N GLN A 161 86.48 -66.08 -65.26
CA GLN A 161 87.85 -65.59 -65.37
C GLN A 161 88.82 -66.42 -64.51
N PHE A 162 88.37 -66.88 -63.33
CA PHE A 162 89.17 -67.71 -62.45
C PHE A 162 89.45 -69.09 -63.09
N ASN A 163 88.41 -69.76 -63.60
CA ASN A 163 88.53 -71.06 -64.25
C ASN A 163 89.45 -71.01 -65.48
N LYS A 164 89.37 -69.94 -66.28
CA LYS A 164 90.24 -69.73 -67.45
C LYS A 164 91.72 -69.54 -67.08
N LYS A 165 92.00 -68.93 -65.93
CA LYS A 165 93.36 -68.80 -65.41
C LYS A 165 93.87 -70.13 -64.85
N GLU A 166 93.00 -70.92 -64.22
CA GLU A 166 93.34 -72.25 -63.72
C GLU A 166 93.70 -73.22 -64.86
N GLU A 167 92.94 -73.22 -65.96
CA GLU A 167 93.24 -74.04 -67.15
C GLU A 167 94.59 -73.67 -67.78
N LYS A 168 94.89 -72.37 -67.93
CA LYS A 168 96.21 -71.91 -68.41
C LYS A 168 97.37 -72.36 -67.53
N ILE A 169 97.16 -72.43 -66.21
CA ILE A 169 98.18 -72.93 -65.28
C ILE A 169 98.36 -74.44 -65.45
N LYS A 170 97.29 -75.19 -65.73
CA LYS A 170 97.38 -76.64 -66.00
C LYS A 170 98.10 -76.94 -67.31
N GLU A 171 97.81 -76.20 -68.39
CA GLU A 171 98.49 -76.34 -69.69
C GLU A 171 100.00 -76.06 -69.60
N THR A 172 100.38 -74.97 -68.94
CA THR A 172 101.80 -74.62 -68.74
C THR A 172 102.55 -75.62 -67.86
N PHE A 173 101.88 -76.28 -66.91
CA PHE A 173 102.46 -77.37 -66.13
C PHE A 173 102.68 -78.63 -66.97
N GLN A 174 101.79 -78.92 -67.93
CA GLN A 174 101.90 -80.06 -68.84
C GLN A 174 103.01 -79.89 -69.89
N GLU A 175 103.25 -78.67 -70.38
CA GLU A 175 104.42 -78.35 -71.22
C GLU A 175 105.73 -78.55 -70.45
N LEU A 176 105.82 -78.07 -69.20
CA LEU A 176 107.00 -78.23 -68.36
C LEU A 176 107.36 -79.69 -68.04
N VAL A 177 106.36 -80.58 -67.99
CA VAL A 177 106.55 -82.03 -67.80
C VAL A 177 107.02 -82.71 -69.09
N ASN A 178 106.60 -82.21 -70.26
CA ASN A 178 107.06 -82.73 -71.56
C ASN A 178 108.51 -82.32 -71.86
N ASP A 179 108.92 -81.11 -71.49
CA ASP A 179 110.30 -80.62 -71.63
C ASP A 179 111.29 -81.31 -70.69
N ALA A 180 110.82 -81.97 -69.62
CA ALA A 180 111.67 -82.68 -68.67
C ALA A 180 112.29 -83.98 -69.21
N ASN A 181 111.81 -84.50 -70.36
CA ASN A 181 112.26 -85.78 -70.90
C ASN A 181 113.51 -85.70 -71.81
N ASN A 182 114.08 -84.51 -72.08
CA ASN A 182 115.12 -84.33 -73.10
C ASN A 182 116.33 -83.43 -72.73
N ASP A 183 116.64 -83.17 -71.46
CA ASP A 183 117.63 -82.11 -71.11
C ASP A 183 118.96 -82.57 -70.48
N ASP A 184 120.07 -81.99 -70.99
CA ASP A 184 121.45 -82.07 -70.50
C ASP A 184 121.75 -81.08 -69.34
N LYS A 185 122.94 -81.20 -68.71
CA LYS A 185 123.33 -80.53 -67.45
C LYS A 185 123.27 -78.98 -67.44
N GLU A 186 123.30 -78.31 -68.58
CA GLU A 186 123.30 -76.84 -68.67
C GLU A 186 121.90 -76.25 -68.42
N THR A 187 120.84 -76.98 -68.82
CA THR A 187 119.44 -76.60 -68.64
C THR A 187 118.98 -76.74 -67.17
N ILE A 188 119.68 -77.55 -66.37
CA ILE A 188 119.41 -77.72 -64.92
C ILE A 188 119.82 -76.46 -64.15
N ALA A 189 120.95 -75.83 -64.48
CA ALA A 189 121.44 -74.63 -63.79
C ALA A 189 120.57 -73.39 -64.08
N GLU A 190 120.05 -73.24 -65.31
CA GLU A 190 119.10 -72.17 -65.64
C GLU A 190 117.73 -72.37 -64.95
N ARG A 191 117.30 -73.62 -64.75
CA ARG A 191 116.09 -73.95 -63.99
C ARG A 191 116.23 -73.56 -62.52
N GLU A 192 117.36 -73.86 -61.88
CA GLU A 192 117.62 -73.49 -60.48
C GLU A 192 117.58 -71.97 -60.30
N SER A 193 118.20 -71.21 -61.20
CA SER A 193 118.16 -69.74 -61.21
C SER A 193 116.73 -69.17 -61.40
N LYS A 194 115.95 -69.75 -62.32
CA LYS A 194 114.53 -69.36 -62.51
C LYS A 194 113.68 -69.71 -61.28
N LEU A 195 113.92 -70.86 -60.65
CA LEU A 195 113.21 -71.31 -59.46
C LEU A 195 113.47 -70.36 -58.28
N GLU A 196 114.73 -69.97 -58.08
CA GLU A 196 115.13 -69.03 -57.03
C GLU A 196 114.48 -67.65 -57.24
N ASN A 197 114.45 -67.15 -58.48
CA ASN A 197 113.80 -65.89 -58.83
C ASN A 197 112.27 -65.95 -58.63
N LEU A 198 111.65 -67.10 -58.92
CA LEU A 198 110.22 -67.32 -58.64
C LEU A 198 109.92 -67.43 -57.14
N GLN A 199 110.80 -68.05 -56.35
CA GLN A 199 110.68 -68.07 -54.88
C GLN A 199 110.81 -66.67 -54.29
N LEU A 200 111.71 -65.84 -54.83
CA LEU A 200 111.88 -64.45 -54.43
C LEU A 200 110.62 -63.62 -54.75
N LYS A 201 110.06 -63.77 -55.96
CA LYS A 201 108.77 -63.15 -56.34
C LYS A 201 107.61 -63.62 -55.48
N LYS A 202 107.56 -64.91 -55.12
CA LYS A 202 106.55 -65.45 -54.19
C LYS A 202 106.65 -64.79 -52.82
N LYS A 203 107.87 -64.61 -52.30
CA LYS A 203 108.12 -63.93 -51.02
C LYS A 203 107.68 -62.46 -51.05
N ASP A 204 108.03 -61.73 -52.11
CA ASP A 204 107.61 -60.33 -52.31
C ASP A 204 106.08 -60.18 -52.41
N LEU A 205 105.41 -61.09 -53.13
CA LEU A 205 103.96 -61.10 -53.21
C LEU A 205 103.30 -61.40 -51.86
N LEU A 206 103.83 -62.34 -51.08
CA LEU A 206 103.33 -62.62 -49.73
C LEU A 206 103.48 -61.41 -48.80
N THR A 207 104.60 -60.69 -48.87
CA THR A 207 104.78 -59.44 -48.09
C THR A 207 103.81 -58.35 -48.52
N LYS A 208 103.52 -58.22 -49.82
CA LYS A 208 102.51 -57.26 -50.33
C LYS A 208 101.09 -57.63 -49.93
N ILE A 209 100.76 -58.92 -49.91
CA ILE A 209 99.46 -59.41 -49.41
C ILE A 209 99.30 -59.09 -47.93
N GLU A 210 100.34 -59.31 -47.12
CA GLU A 210 100.28 -59.01 -45.68
C GLU A 210 100.13 -57.51 -45.41
N GLN A 211 100.84 -56.66 -46.18
CA GLN A 211 100.67 -55.21 -46.12
C GLN A 211 99.26 -54.76 -46.52
N ALA A 212 98.72 -55.30 -47.61
CA ALA A 212 97.36 -55.00 -48.06
C ALA A 212 96.30 -55.45 -47.04
N LYS A 213 96.50 -56.61 -46.40
CA LYS A 213 95.61 -57.12 -45.35
C LYS A 213 95.63 -56.24 -44.11
N ASN A 214 96.82 -55.80 -43.67
CA ASN A 214 96.95 -54.89 -42.53
C ASN A 214 96.31 -53.53 -42.85
N HIS A 215 96.56 -52.98 -44.03
CA HIS A 215 95.94 -51.73 -44.46
C HIS A 215 94.41 -51.83 -44.50
N MET A 216 93.86 -52.92 -45.05
CA MET A 216 92.41 -53.14 -45.11
C MET A 216 91.79 -53.33 -43.71
N ASN A 217 92.51 -53.97 -42.78
CA ASN A 217 92.06 -54.09 -41.39
C ASN A 217 92.05 -52.73 -40.67
N ASP A 218 93.04 -51.88 -40.92
CA ASP A 218 93.12 -50.53 -40.34
C ASP A 218 91.96 -49.65 -40.87
N GLU A 219 91.70 -49.66 -42.19
CA GLU A 219 90.56 -48.95 -42.79
C GLU A 219 89.21 -49.44 -42.23
N LEU A 220 89.05 -50.76 -42.07
CA LEU A 220 87.83 -51.34 -41.53
C LEU A 220 87.63 -50.96 -40.05
N TYR A 221 88.73 -50.89 -39.28
CA TYR A 221 88.70 -50.42 -37.90
C TYR A 221 88.28 -48.95 -37.83
N GLU A 222 88.89 -48.07 -38.64
CA GLU A 222 88.53 -46.65 -38.71
C GLU A 222 87.04 -46.48 -39.10
N TYR A 223 86.59 -47.17 -40.13
CA TYR A 223 85.19 -47.11 -40.57
C TYR A 223 84.22 -47.54 -39.46
N LYS A 224 84.53 -48.63 -38.76
CA LYS A 224 83.72 -49.12 -37.64
C LYS A 224 83.67 -48.13 -36.49
N THR A 225 84.80 -47.49 -36.17
CA THR A 225 84.84 -46.47 -35.11
C THR A 225 84.06 -45.21 -35.48
N SER A 226 84.16 -44.75 -36.74
CA SER A 226 83.38 -43.60 -37.23
C SER A 226 81.89 -43.89 -37.21
N LEU A 227 81.47 -45.06 -37.70
CA LEU A 227 80.06 -45.45 -37.73
C LEU A 227 79.47 -45.60 -36.32
N SER A 228 80.22 -46.18 -35.38
CA SER A 228 79.78 -46.29 -33.99
C SER A 228 79.55 -44.91 -33.36
N LYS A 229 80.46 -43.97 -33.61
CA LYS A 229 80.34 -42.60 -33.11
C LYS A 229 79.12 -41.88 -33.68
N GLU A 230 78.88 -42.03 -34.99
CA GLU A 230 77.70 -41.44 -35.64
C GLU A 230 76.39 -42.02 -35.11
N ILE A 231 76.34 -43.34 -34.85
CA ILE A 231 75.20 -43.99 -34.22
C ILE A 231 74.95 -43.45 -32.81
N ASP A 232 76.01 -43.30 -32.00
CA ASP A 232 75.92 -42.80 -30.63
C ASP A 232 75.41 -41.34 -30.62
N GLU A 233 75.96 -40.48 -31.48
CA GLU A 233 75.52 -39.07 -31.64
C GLU A 233 74.04 -38.99 -32.09
N ASN A 234 73.62 -39.85 -33.01
CA ASN A 234 72.25 -39.84 -33.51
C ASN A 234 71.25 -40.35 -32.45
N ASN A 235 71.64 -41.35 -31.66
CA ASN A 235 70.83 -41.84 -30.53
C ASN A 235 70.68 -40.78 -29.43
N GLU A 236 71.74 -40.02 -29.12
CA GLU A 236 71.69 -38.94 -28.14
C GLU A 236 70.76 -37.82 -28.60
N ASN A 237 70.83 -37.42 -29.87
CA ASN A 237 69.93 -36.42 -30.46
C ASN A 237 68.46 -36.87 -30.42
N LEU A 238 68.18 -38.12 -30.80
CA LEU A 238 66.83 -38.69 -30.72
C LEU A 238 66.30 -38.74 -29.28
N SER A 239 67.16 -39.02 -28.31
CA SER A 239 66.79 -39.00 -26.89
C SER A 239 66.37 -37.58 -26.45
N ILE A 240 67.16 -36.57 -26.81
CA ILE A 240 66.87 -35.16 -26.48
C ILE A 240 65.55 -34.71 -27.13
N GLU A 241 65.33 -35.05 -28.39
CA GLU A 241 64.08 -34.72 -29.10
C GLU A 241 62.87 -35.43 -28.47
N SER A 242 63.03 -36.70 -28.07
CA SER A 242 61.98 -37.44 -27.37
C SER A 242 61.64 -36.81 -26.01
N ASP A 243 62.64 -36.36 -25.25
CA ASP A 243 62.42 -35.70 -23.97
C ASP A 243 61.67 -34.37 -24.16
N GLN A 244 62.06 -33.57 -25.17
CA GLN A 244 61.38 -32.32 -25.50
C GLN A 244 59.91 -32.54 -25.89
N LEU A 245 59.63 -33.53 -26.73
CA LEU A 245 58.26 -33.89 -27.10
C LEU A 245 57.43 -34.34 -25.89
N THR A 246 58.05 -35.05 -24.95
CA THR A 246 57.39 -35.51 -23.71
C THR A 246 57.05 -34.32 -22.82
N ASP A 247 57.95 -33.35 -22.69
CA ASP A 247 57.72 -32.10 -21.96
C ASP A 247 56.61 -31.24 -22.60
N GLU A 248 56.59 -31.14 -23.93
CA GLU A 248 55.52 -30.45 -24.64
C GLU A 248 54.16 -31.14 -24.45
N LEU A 249 54.13 -32.48 -24.54
CA LEU A 249 52.93 -33.27 -24.26
C LEU A 249 52.41 -33.01 -22.84
N ASN A 250 53.29 -33.02 -21.85
CA ASN A 250 52.93 -32.76 -20.45
C ASN A 250 52.40 -31.34 -20.22
N LYS A 251 53.02 -30.33 -20.86
CA LYS A 251 52.53 -28.94 -20.84
C LYS A 251 51.15 -28.83 -21.51
N LEU A 252 50.95 -29.49 -22.64
CA LEU A 252 49.68 -29.46 -23.37
C LEU A 252 48.57 -30.14 -22.57
N LYS A 253 48.87 -31.28 -21.94
CA LYS A 253 47.94 -31.99 -21.06
C LYS A 253 47.55 -31.16 -19.83
N SER A 254 48.53 -30.50 -19.20
CA SER A 254 48.27 -29.60 -18.08
C SER A 254 47.39 -28.41 -18.48
N LYS A 255 47.59 -27.84 -19.69
CA LYS A 255 46.73 -26.80 -20.24
C LYS A 255 45.31 -27.32 -20.52
N TYR A 256 45.18 -28.52 -21.06
CA TYR A 256 43.91 -29.17 -21.31
C TYR A 256 43.12 -29.38 -20.00
N ASP A 257 43.76 -29.92 -18.97
CA ASP A 257 43.11 -30.19 -17.67
C ASP A 257 42.65 -28.88 -17.01
N SER A 258 43.45 -27.82 -17.10
CA SER A 258 43.08 -26.48 -16.62
C SER A 258 41.88 -25.91 -17.39
N LEU A 259 41.88 -26.02 -18.72
CA LEU A 259 40.77 -25.56 -19.55
C LEU A 259 39.48 -26.35 -19.27
N GLN A 260 39.60 -27.66 -19.07
CA GLN A 260 38.48 -28.52 -18.71
C GLN A 260 37.89 -28.15 -17.34
N SER A 261 38.76 -27.89 -16.35
CA SER A 261 38.34 -27.42 -15.03
C SER A 261 37.58 -26.09 -15.12
N THR A 262 38.13 -25.10 -15.82
CA THR A 262 37.45 -23.79 -16.00
C THR A 262 36.12 -23.92 -16.75
N TYR A 263 36.04 -24.80 -17.76
CA TYR A 263 34.79 -25.10 -18.45
C TYR A 263 33.73 -25.67 -17.50
N THR A 264 34.09 -26.63 -16.64
CA THR A 264 33.15 -27.19 -15.66
C THR A 264 32.68 -26.16 -14.64
N GLU A 265 33.55 -25.26 -14.17
CA GLU A 265 33.16 -24.17 -13.28
C GLU A 265 32.19 -23.20 -13.94
N ILE A 266 32.47 -22.81 -15.19
CA ILE A 266 31.59 -21.90 -15.96
C ILE A 266 30.24 -22.55 -16.18
N LYS A 267 30.20 -23.84 -16.53
CA LYS A 267 28.96 -24.61 -16.71
C LYS A 267 28.13 -24.63 -15.41
N ASN A 268 28.76 -24.93 -14.28
CA ASN A 268 28.07 -24.93 -12.98
C ASN A 268 27.54 -23.53 -12.61
N LYS A 269 28.29 -22.48 -12.93
CA LYS A 269 27.86 -21.07 -12.75
C LYS A 269 26.66 -20.71 -13.64
N ASP A 270 26.62 -21.21 -14.88
CA ASP A 270 25.49 -20.98 -15.79
C ASP A 270 24.22 -21.71 -15.31
N GLU A 271 24.34 -22.97 -14.85
CA GLU A 271 23.23 -23.74 -14.28
C GLU A 271 22.67 -23.07 -13.00
N THR A 272 23.55 -22.56 -12.13
CA THR A 272 23.12 -21.79 -10.95
C THR A 272 22.50 -20.44 -11.31
N ALA A 273 22.97 -19.77 -12.37
CA ALA A 273 22.33 -18.56 -12.85
C ALA A 273 20.93 -18.85 -13.44
N GLU A 274 20.78 -19.95 -14.17
CA GLU A 274 19.51 -20.37 -14.76
C GLU A 274 18.46 -20.73 -13.71
N SER A 275 18.84 -21.47 -12.67
CA SER A 275 17.95 -21.75 -11.54
C SER A 275 17.50 -20.48 -10.82
N LYS A 276 18.40 -19.52 -10.58
CA LYS A 276 18.05 -18.20 -10.02
C LYS A 276 17.10 -17.42 -10.92
N ILE A 277 17.33 -17.40 -12.23
CA ILE A 277 16.44 -16.74 -13.21
C ILE A 277 15.04 -17.37 -13.15
N ASN A 278 14.95 -18.69 -13.08
CA ASN A 278 13.67 -19.39 -12.99
C ASN A 278 12.92 -19.07 -11.69
N SER A 279 13.64 -19.03 -10.56
CA SER A 279 13.08 -18.62 -9.26
C SER A 279 12.53 -17.19 -9.32
N ILE A 280 13.33 -16.23 -9.80
CA ILE A 280 12.90 -14.83 -9.97
C ILE A 280 11.71 -14.74 -10.93
N GLY A 281 11.71 -15.50 -12.03
CA GLY A 281 10.61 -15.57 -12.98
C GLY A 281 9.30 -16.02 -12.31
N SER A 282 9.36 -17.02 -11.43
CA SER A 282 8.20 -17.47 -10.65
C SER A 282 7.70 -16.43 -9.66
N ASP A 283 8.60 -15.70 -8.99
CA ASP A 283 8.26 -14.62 -8.06
C ASP A 283 7.59 -13.45 -8.79
N ILE A 284 8.07 -13.08 -9.98
CA ILE A 284 7.45 -12.04 -10.82
C ILE A 284 6.02 -12.41 -11.17
N ILE A 285 5.76 -13.66 -11.56
CA ILE A 285 4.40 -14.13 -11.87
C ILE A 285 3.48 -14.03 -10.65
N ASN A 286 3.97 -14.46 -9.47
CA ASN A 286 3.20 -14.35 -8.23
C ASN A 286 2.92 -12.90 -7.83
N LYS A 287 3.92 -12.02 -7.93
CA LYS A 287 3.74 -10.59 -7.66
C LYS A 287 2.76 -9.94 -8.61
N LYS A 288 2.76 -10.33 -9.89
CA LYS A 288 1.79 -9.84 -10.88
C LYS A 288 0.35 -10.22 -10.50
N LYS A 289 0.13 -11.47 -10.06
CA LYS A 289 -1.18 -11.91 -9.54
C LYS A 289 -1.63 -11.09 -8.33
N GLN A 290 -0.73 -10.87 -7.36
CA GLN A 290 -1.02 -10.03 -6.18
C GLN A 290 -1.41 -8.59 -6.57
N ILE A 291 -0.73 -8.00 -7.57
CA ILE A 291 -1.07 -6.67 -8.07
C ILE A 291 -2.47 -6.64 -8.68
N ASP A 292 -2.84 -7.65 -9.47
CA ASP A 292 -4.16 -7.68 -10.10
C ASP A 292 -5.28 -7.88 -9.06
N GLU A 293 -5.07 -8.71 -8.03
CA GLU A 293 -5.98 -8.83 -6.89
C GLU A 293 -6.16 -7.49 -6.14
N LEU A 294 -5.07 -6.76 -5.91
CA LEU A 294 -5.12 -5.45 -5.26
C LEU A 294 -5.89 -4.42 -6.10
N LYS A 295 -5.77 -4.46 -7.44
CA LYS A 295 -6.56 -3.59 -8.32
C LYS A 295 -8.06 -3.84 -8.18
N TYR A 296 -8.49 -5.10 -8.10
CA TYR A 296 -9.91 -5.41 -7.88
C TYR A 296 -10.40 -4.91 -6.53
N LYS A 297 -9.65 -5.14 -5.45
CA LYS A 297 -9.99 -4.63 -4.11
C LYS A 297 -10.09 -3.10 -4.08
N LEU A 298 -9.18 -2.41 -4.76
CA LEU A 298 -9.19 -0.95 -4.86
C LEU A 298 -10.43 -0.45 -5.61
N LEU A 299 -10.85 -1.14 -6.66
CA LEU A 299 -12.07 -0.81 -7.40
C LEU A 299 -13.31 -0.98 -6.51
N ASP A 300 -13.40 -2.07 -5.74
CA ASP A 300 -14.50 -2.30 -4.79
C ASP A 300 -14.56 -1.22 -3.71
N MET A 301 -13.41 -0.85 -3.14
CA MET A 301 -13.34 0.24 -2.17
C MET A 301 -13.80 1.57 -2.76
N LYS A 302 -13.43 1.86 -4.02
CA LYS A 302 -13.86 3.08 -4.70
C LYS A 302 -15.38 3.12 -4.90
N ASN A 303 -15.99 1.98 -5.25
CA ASN A 303 -17.44 1.87 -5.37
C ASN A 303 -18.12 2.08 -4.01
N LEU A 304 -17.58 1.49 -2.95
CA LEU A 304 -18.09 1.68 -1.59
C LEU A 304 -18.04 3.15 -1.16
N ILE A 305 -16.93 3.85 -1.44
CA ILE A 305 -16.80 5.28 -1.15
C ILE A 305 -17.88 6.09 -1.86
N ASN A 306 -18.14 5.82 -3.15
CA ASN A 306 -19.19 6.52 -3.90
C ASN A 306 -20.59 6.27 -3.31
N HIS A 307 -20.88 5.03 -2.87
CA HIS A 307 -22.15 4.72 -2.20
C HIS A 307 -22.29 5.49 -0.88
N LEU A 308 -21.26 5.45 -0.02
CA LEU A 308 -21.27 6.16 1.25
C LEU A 308 -21.40 7.68 1.07
N GLN A 309 -20.76 8.26 0.06
CA GLN A 309 -20.93 9.68 -0.27
C GLN A 309 -22.38 10.01 -0.65
N THR A 310 -23.05 9.12 -1.38
CA THR A 310 -24.46 9.27 -1.75
C THR A 310 -25.36 9.18 -0.52
N ASP A 311 -25.09 8.22 0.38
CA ASP A 311 -25.86 8.05 1.61
C ASP A 311 -25.71 9.25 2.56
N VAL A 312 -24.49 9.77 2.72
CA VAL A 312 -24.22 10.98 3.51
C VAL A 312 -24.94 12.18 2.90
N PHE A 313 -24.91 12.34 1.58
CA PHE A 313 -25.64 13.42 0.90
C PHE A 313 -27.15 13.34 1.18
N ASN A 314 -27.74 12.15 1.06
CA ASN A 314 -29.16 11.94 1.31
C ASN A 314 -29.53 12.19 2.78
N ALA A 315 -28.72 11.71 3.72
CA ALA A 315 -28.92 11.95 5.15
C ALA A 315 -28.83 13.43 5.49
N SER A 316 -27.85 14.15 4.92
CA SER A 316 -27.72 15.60 5.10
C SER A 316 -28.94 16.34 4.58
N LYS A 317 -29.49 15.92 3.44
CA LYS A 317 -30.71 16.52 2.87
C LYS A 317 -31.93 16.27 3.76
N LEU A 318 -32.12 15.05 4.23
CA LEU A 318 -33.22 14.73 5.16
C LEU A 318 -33.12 15.54 6.46
N TYR A 319 -31.90 15.72 6.97
CA TYR A 319 -31.66 16.54 8.15
C TYR A 319 -32.03 18.01 7.93
N THR A 320 -31.61 18.60 6.81
CA THR A 320 -31.99 19.98 6.48
C THR A 320 -33.50 20.12 6.28
N ASP A 321 -34.13 19.17 5.58
CA ASP A 321 -35.58 19.18 5.35
C ASP A 321 -36.37 19.08 6.66
N PHE A 322 -35.90 18.27 7.63
CA PHE A 322 -36.49 18.18 8.97
C PHE A 322 -36.27 19.46 9.79
N GLN A 323 -35.04 19.98 9.79
CA GLN A 323 -34.67 21.16 10.57
C GLN A 323 -35.43 22.40 10.10
N ASP A 324 -35.53 22.61 8.80
CA ASP A 324 -36.12 23.83 8.24
C ASP A 324 -37.64 23.83 8.27
N ASN A 325 -38.29 22.66 8.25
CA ASN A 325 -39.75 22.55 8.20
C ASN A 325 -40.36 22.13 9.54
N GLU A 326 -40.13 20.89 9.97
CA GLU A 326 -40.89 20.30 11.08
C GLU A 326 -40.44 20.89 12.41
N TYR A 327 -39.13 20.94 12.65
CA TYR A 327 -38.60 21.43 13.92
C TYR A 327 -38.89 22.91 14.17
N THR A 328 -38.68 23.77 13.17
CA THR A 328 -38.95 25.21 13.27
C THR A 328 -40.44 25.49 13.51
N SER A 329 -41.33 24.81 12.77
CA SER A 329 -42.78 24.93 12.92
C SER A 329 -43.21 24.50 14.33
N THR A 330 -42.87 23.28 14.75
CA THR A 330 -43.27 22.77 16.07
C THR A 330 -42.68 23.60 17.20
N LYS A 331 -41.44 24.08 17.07
CA LYS A 331 -40.82 24.96 18.06
C LYS A 331 -41.59 26.29 18.17
N SER A 332 -41.99 26.89 17.05
CA SER A 332 -42.78 28.13 17.07
C SER A 332 -44.15 27.93 17.71
N GLU A 333 -44.83 26.83 17.40
CA GLU A 333 -46.14 26.47 17.96
C GLU A 333 -46.06 26.25 19.48
N TRP A 334 -44.99 25.60 19.95
CA TRP A 334 -44.75 25.39 21.37
C TRP A 334 -44.51 26.71 22.12
N ILE A 335 -43.70 27.62 21.57
CA ILE A 335 -43.45 28.93 22.17
C ILE A 335 -44.75 29.71 22.30
N GLU A 336 -45.57 29.73 21.25
CA GLU A 336 -46.84 30.44 21.25
C GLU A 336 -47.84 29.80 22.23
N SER A 337 -47.94 28.48 22.25
CA SER A 337 -48.79 27.74 23.18
C SER A 337 -48.40 28.00 24.64
N LYS A 338 -47.10 28.01 24.93
CA LYS A 338 -46.57 28.36 26.26
C LYS A 338 -46.94 29.80 26.64
N ARG A 339 -46.80 30.75 25.72
CA ARG A 339 -47.18 32.16 25.94
C ARG A 339 -48.68 32.29 26.26
N LEU A 340 -49.54 31.60 25.51
CA LEU A 340 -50.98 31.60 25.73
C LEU A 340 -51.34 30.97 27.08
N TYR A 341 -50.70 29.87 27.45
CA TYR A 341 -50.89 29.21 28.74
C TYR A 341 -50.56 30.14 29.92
N GLU A 342 -49.39 30.81 29.89
CA GLU A 342 -49.01 31.75 30.95
C GLU A 342 -49.96 32.94 31.05
N ASN A 343 -50.43 33.47 29.90
CA ASN A 343 -51.42 34.54 29.88
C ASN A 343 -52.76 34.10 30.49
N GLU A 344 -53.24 32.89 30.15
CA GLU A 344 -54.48 32.36 30.74
C GLU A 344 -54.31 32.07 32.24
N LYS A 345 -53.16 31.56 32.67
CA LYS A 345 -52.82 31.37 34.09
C LYS A 345 -52.90 32.69 34.85
N SER A 346 -52.28 33.75 34.33
CA SER A 346 -52.33 35.11 34.90
C SER A 346 -53.76 35.67 34.96
N LYS A 347 -54.55 35.53 33.89
CA LYS A 347 -55.97 35.97 33.88
C LYS A 347 -56.80 35.27 34.95
N ARG A 348 -56.65 33.94 35.10
CA ARG A 348 -57.38 33.17 36.11
C ARG A 348 -57.06 33.64 37.52
N ILE A 349 -55.79 33.91 37.81
CA ILE A 349 -55.35 34.44 39.10
C ILE A 349 -55.96 35.82 39.35
N LYS A 350 -55.92 36.73 38.37
CA LYS A 350 -56.58 38.05 38.46
C LYS A 350 -58.07 37.93 38.79
N ILE A 351 -58.77 36.99 38.15
CA ILE A 351 -60.20 36.74 38.43
C ILE A 351 -60.39 36.17 39.85
N GLU A 352 -59.55 35.21 40.28
CA GLU A 352 -59.62 34.62 41.63
C GLU A 352 -59.39 35.66 42.73
N ILE A 353 -58.43 36.57 42.54
CA ILE A 353 -58.18 37.72 43.41
C ILE A 353 -59.45 38.60 43.48
N GLN A 354 -59.99 39.01 42.32
CA GLN A 354 -61.19 39.86 42.26
C GLN A 354 -62.43 39.21 42.93
N ILE A 355 -62.61 37.89 42.77
CA ILE A 355 -63.71 37.15 43.42
C ILE A 355 -63.54 37.19 44.94
N ARG A 356 -62.31 36.95 45.45
CA ARG A 356 -62.00 37.01 46.89
C ARG A 356 -62.29 38.40 47.46
N GLU A 357 -61.84 39.45 46.79
CA GLU A 357 -62.12 40.83 47.16
C GLU A 357 -63.63 41.14 47.24
N MET A 358 -64.38 40.77 46.20
CA MET A 358 -65.82 41.03 46.13
C MET A 358 -66.58 40.27 47.22
N SER A 359 -66.13 39.05 47.54
CA SER A 359 -66.71 38.17 48.55
C SER A 359 -66.30 38.54 49.98
N GLY A 360 -65.30 39.42 50.15
CA GLY A 360 -64.76 39.79 51.45
C GLY A 360 -63.97 38.66 52.12
N ILE A 361 -63.41 37.75 51.32
CA ILE A 361 -62.55 36.66 51.78
C ILE A 361 -61.11 37.19 51.85
N PRO A 362 -60.43 37.08 52.99
CA PRO A 362 -59.06 37.58 53.13
C PRO A 362 -58.09 36.77 52.26
N THR A 363 -57.05 37.43 51.76
CA THR A 363 -56.03 36.80 50.92
C THR A 363 -54.98 36.13 51.78
N ILE A 364 -55.28 34.92 52.26
CA ILE A 364 -54.40 34.08 53.08
C ILE A 364 -54.00 32.85 52.25
N ILE A 365 -52.70 32.58 52.18
CA ILE A 365 -52.12 31.41 51.52
C ILE A 365 -51.34 30.63 52.58
N ILE A 366 -51.82 29.43 52.92
CA ILE A 366 -51.11 28.48 53.77
C ILE A 366 -50.58 27.38 52.87
N LEU A 367 -49.26 27.31 52.70
CA LEU A 367 -48.66 26.21 51.95
C LEU A 367 -48.74 24.95 52.81
N LYS A 368 -49.33 23.90 52.25
CA LYS A 368 -49.42 22.59 52.88
C LYS A 368 -48.00 22.07 53.19
N ASN A 369 -47.88 21.38 54.31
CA ASN A 369 -46.67 20.70 54.75
C ASN A 369 -47.07 19.62 55.78
N GLU A 370 -46.16 18.75 56.18
CA GLU A 370 -46.39 17.73 57.21
C GLU A 370 -46.86 18.30 58.55
N GLN A 371 -46.46 19.54 58.86
CA GLN A 371 -46.72 20.23 60.13
C GLN A 371 -48.13 20.82 60.24
N ASN A 372 -48.85 21.01 59.12
CA ASN A 372 -50.19 21.61 59.09
C ASN A 372 -51.32 20.66 58.67
N LYS A 373 -51.07 19.34 58.68
CA LYS A 373 -52.08 18.30 58.36
C LYS A 373 -53.35 18.40 59.22
N SER A 374 -53.21 18.88 60.44
CA SER A 374 -54.27 19.21 61.42
C SER A 374 -55.14 20.40 60.99
N LEU A 375 -54.59 21.40 60.29
CA LEU A 375 -55.29 22.61 59.82
C LEU A 375 -56.37 22.29 58.77
N ILE A 376 -56.23 21.18 58.05
CA ILE A 376 -57.19 20.69 57.05
C ILE A 376 -58.58 20.44 57.66
N LYS A 377 -58.64 20.10 58.96
CA LYS A 377 -59.89 19.87 59.68
C LYS A 377 -60.50 21.15 60.28
N SER A 378 -59.82 22.29 60.14
CA SER A 378 -60.23 23.58 60.68
C SER A 378 -60.93 24.46 59.65
N LYS A 379 -61.44 25.62 60.07
CA LYS A 379 -61.99 26.65 59.16
C LYS A 379 -60.94 27.21 58.19
N LEU A 380 -59.64 26.99 58.45
CA LEU A 380 -58.55 27.47 57.60
C LEU A 380 -58.31 26.60 56.36
N ASN A 381 -59.03 25.49 56.19
CA ASN A 381 -58.85 24.58 55.06
C ASN A 381 -59.03 25.27 53.70
N GLU A 382 -59.86 26.31 53.61
CA GLU A 382 -60.08 27.08 52.38
C GLU A 382 -58.85 27.89 51.93
N PHE A 383 -57.91 28.16 52.84
CA PHE A 383 -56.67 28.90 52.60
C PHE A 383 -55.46 27.98 52.36
N ILE A 384 -55.63 26.66 52.51
CA ILE A 384 -54.55 25.69 52.29
C ILE A 384 -54.37 25.45 50.80
N LYS A 385 -53.15 25.66 50.30
CA LYS A 385 -52.72 25.37 48.93
C LYS A 385 -51.66 24.28 48.95
N GLU A 386 -51.54 23.50 47.88
CA GLU A 386 -50.50 22.46 47.77
C GLU A 386 -49.09 23.09 47.81
N ASP A 387 -48.10 22.33 48.26
CA ASP A 387 -46.71 22.78 48.50
C ASP A 387 -46.05 23.39 47.23
N ASN A 388 -46.51 22.97 46.04
CA ASN A 388 -46.03 23.47 44.74
C ASN A 388 -46.84 24.68 44.21
N TYR A 389 -47.71 25.27 45.03
CA TYR A 389 -48.48 26.43 44.64
C TYR A 389 -47.57 27.65 44.48
N ASP A 390 -47.61 28.24 43.29
CA ASP A 390 -46.81 29.38 42.90
C ASP A 390 -47.40 30.69 43.45
N TRP A 391 -47.33 30.86 44.78
CA TRP A 391 -47.84 32.05 45.46
C TRP A 391 -47.15 33.33 44.97
N LYS A 392 -45.92 33.22 44.45
CA LYS A 392 -45.19 34.33 43.84
C LYS A 392 -45.92 34.89 42.63
N LEU A 393 -46.62 34.08 41.84
CA LEU A 393 -47.42 34.56 40.71
C LEU A 393 -48.64 35.36 41.15
N GLU A 394 -49.30 34.95 42.24
CA GLU A 394 -50.38 35.71 42.87
C GLU A 394 -49.86 37.03 43.43
N PHE A 395 -48.76 36.98 44.17
CA PHE A 395 -48.11 38.17 44.70
C PHE A 395 -47.64 39.13 43.61
N ASN A 396 -47.01 38.64 42.54
CA ASN A 396 -46.62 39.44 41.38
C ASN A 396 -47.81 40.12 40.70
N THR A 397 -48.97 39.45 40.69
CA THR A 397 -50.20 40.05 40.17
C THR A 397 -50.67 41.22 41.03
N GLU A 398 -50.56 41.11 42.35
CA GLU A 398 -50.85 42.19 43.31
C GLU A 398 -49.82 43.31 43.25
N LEU A 399 -48.55 43.00 42.97
CA LEU A 399 -47.50 44.01 42.76
C LEU A 399 -47.82 44.95 41.58
N GLU A 400 -48.52 44.47 40.54
CA GLU A 400 -48.96 45.35 39.44
C GLU A 400 -49.91 46.45 39.94
N ALA A 401 -50.71 46.19 40.96
CA ALA A 401 -51.62 47.17 41.56
C ALA A 401 -50.88 48.31 42.28
N LEU A 402 -49.67 48.05 42.79
CA LEU A 402 -48.81 49.06 43.39
C LEU A 402 -48.45 50.17 42.39
N LEU A 403 -48.13 49.79 41.15
CA LEU A 403 -47.81 50.74 40.08
C LEU A 403 -49.01 51.61 39.67
N ASP A 404 -50.22 51.13 39.94
CA ASP A 404 -51.46 51.89 39.75
C ASP A 404 -51.82 52.79 40.95
N GLY A 405 -50.94 52.88 41.97
CA GLY A 405 -51.03 53.80 43.10
C GLY A 405 -51.72 53.23 44.34
N ILE A 406 -51.90 51.91 44.39
CA ILE A 406 -52.55 51.23 45.52
C ILE A 406 -51.47 50.78 46.50
N SER A 407 -51.59 51.16 47.78
CA SER A 407 -50.69 50.65 48.82
C SER A 407 -51.13 49.26 49.29
N PHE A 408 -50.17 48.41 49.63
CA PHE A 408 -50.39 46.99 49.92
C PHE A 408 -49.52 46.50 51.08
N SER A 409 -49.92 45.42 51.75
CA SER A 409 -49.14 44.76 52.79
C SER A 409 -48.89 43.30 52.45
N LEU A 410 -47.64 42.86 52.50
CA LEU A 410 -47.23 41.46 52.43
C LEU A 410 -46.81 41.02 53.83
N LEU A 411 -47.36 39.90 54.28
CA LEU A 411 -47.00 39.30 55.55
C LEU A 411 -46.52 37.89 55.33
N ILE A 412 -45.31 37.62 55.81
CA ILE A 412 -44.63 36.35 55.64
C ILE A 412 -44.49 35.73 57.02
N CYS A 413 -45.07 34.55 57.20
CA CYS A 413 -45.01 33.83 58.46
C CYS A 413 -43.99 32.69 58.42
N ASN A 414 -43.19 32.60 59.48
CA ASN A 414 -42.31 31.51 59.89
C ASN A 414 -41.04 31.21 59.06
N GLU A 415 -40.86 31.68 57.81
CA GLU A 415 -39.51 31.83 57.21
C GLU A 415 -39.49 32.51 55.82
N LEU A 416 -38.58 33.50 55.66
CA LEU A 416 -37.78 33.88 54.47
C LEU A 416 -36.97 35.15 54.86
N GLU A 417 -35.70 35.27 54.47
CA GLU A 417 -34.92 36.50 54.68
C GLU A 417 -35.56 37.68 53.91
N ILE A 418 -35.98 38.73 54.62
CA ILE A 418 -36.75 39.86 54.03
C ILE A 418 -35.92 40.65 53.01
N SER A 419 -34.59 40.68 53.20
CA SER A 419 -33.65 41.38 52.32
C SER A 419 -33.68 40.87 50.88
N ASP A 420 -33.72 39.54 50.69
CA ASP A 420 -33.70 38.91 49.36
C ASP A 420 -35.01 39.14 48.59
N ILE A 421 -36.11 39.23 49.32
CA ILE A 421 -37.45 39.47 48.75
C ILE A 421 -37.58 40.92 48.26
N SER A 422 -37.06 41.88 49.02
CA SER A 422 -37.18 43.31 48.68
C SER A 422 -36.50 43.64 47.33
N GLN A 423 -35.32 43.08 47.06
CA GLN A 423 -34.62 43.28 45.79
C GLN A 423 -35.33 42.56 44.64
N SER A 424 -35.78 41.31 44.86
CA SER A 424 -36.55 40.57 43.85
C SER A 424 -37.85 41.28 43.46
N ILE A 425 -38.49 41.98 44.39
CA ILE A 425 -39.70 42.80 44.14
C ILE A 425 -39.36 44.00 43.27
N ILE A 426 -38.27 44.72 43.59
CA ILE A 426 -37.82 45.88 42.80
C ILE A 426 -37.51 45.45 41.36
N ASP A 427 -36.77 44.35 41.17
CA ASP A 427 -36.42 43.81 39.86
C ASP A 427 -37.68 43.40 39.07
N HIS A 428 -38.65 42.77 39.74
CA HIS A 428 -39.93 42.42 39.15
C HIS A 428 -40.72 43.66 38.71
N LEU A 429 -40.85 44.68 39.57
CA LEU A 429 -41.54 45.92 39.25
C LEU A 429 -40.88 46.67 38.10
N GLN A 430 -39.54 46.74 38.06
CA GLN A 430 -38.80 47.33 36.94
C GLN A 430 -39.04 46.58 35.63
N THR A 431 -39.00 45.25 35.67
CA THR A 431 -39.30 44.39 34.51
C THR A 431 -40.72 44.62 34.01
N THR A 432 -41.69 44.73 34.93
CA THR A 432 -43.10 44.98 34.64
C THR A 432 -43.30 46.37 34.03
N ILE A 433 -42.66 47.41 34.56
CA ILE A 433 -42.71 48.77 33.98
C ILE A 433 -42.20 48.76 32.54
N ASN A 434 -41.07 48.10 32.26
CA ASN A 434 -40.48 48.03 30.92
C ASN A 434 -41.29 47.17 29.93
N LYS A 435 -42.09 46.23 30.44
CA LYS A 435 -42.89 45.31 29.64
C LYS A 435 -44.21 45.91 29.17
N TYR A 436 -44.81 46.80 29.96
CA TYR A 436 -46.16 47.32 29.71
C TYR A 436 -46.16 48.77 29.24
N ASP A 437 -46.62 49.00 28.02
CA ASP A 437 -46.66 50.33 27.38
C ASP A 437 -47.41 51.40 28.19
N LYS A 438 -48.36 51.00 29.05
CA LYS A 438 -49.12 51.92 29.91
C LYS A 438 -48.27 52.72 30.88
N PHE A 439 -47.05 52.26 31.19
CA PHE A 439 -46.13 52.93 32.12
C PHE A 439 -45.02 53.73 31.44
N ASN A 440 -44.89 53.68 30.10
CA ASN A 440 -43.83 54.38 29.34
C ASN A 440 -43.81 55.90 29.55
N ALA A 441 -44.96 56.50 29.93
CA ALA A 441 -45.09 57.93 30.19
C ALA A 441 -44.78 58.36 31.64
N PHE A 442 -44.42 57.42 32.52
CA PHE A 442 -44.12 57.67 33.93
C PHE A 442 -42.63 57.47 34.21
N THR A 443 -42.08 58.29 35.10
CA THR A 443 -40.72 58.12 35.63
C THR A 443 -40.84 57.44 37.01
N PRO A 444 -40.46 56.15 37.15
CA PRO A 444 -40.58 55.42 38.40
C PRO A 444 -39.43 55.77 39.35
N THR A 445 -39.74 56.01 40.62
CA THR A 445 -38.77 56.04 41.72
C THR A 445 -39.16 54.96 42.73
N LEU A 446 -38.31 53.94 42.89
CA LEU A 446 -38.49 52.83 43.82
C LEU A 446 -37.44 52.96 44.93
N GLN A 447 -37.87 53.13 46.18
CA GLN A 447 -36.97 53.28 47.32
C GLN A 447 -37.36 52.34 48.46
N ILE A 448 -36.38 51.65 49.02
CA ILE A 448 -36.55 50.93 50.29
C ILE A 448 -36.54 51.95 51.43
N VAL A 449 -37.47 51.81 52.36
CA VAL A 449 -37.78 52.76 53.41
C VAL A 449 -37.86 52.03 54.76
N ASN A 450 -37.23 52.61 55.79
CA ASN A 450 -37.24 52.07 57.16
C ASN A 450 -38.48 52.51 57.95
N SER A 451 -38.75 51.85 59.07
CA SER A 451 -39.91 52.08 59.96
C SER A 451 -40.19 53.55 60.31
N THR A 452 -39.16 54.36 60.55
CA THR A 452 -39.31 55.79 60.86
C THR A 452 -39.96 56.56 59.71
N LYS A 453 -39.46 56.37 58.49
CA LYS A 453 -39.97 57.05 57.29
C LYS A 453 -41.28 56.42 56.79
N ILE A 454 -41.56 55.15 57.13
CA ILE A 454 -42.91 54.57 56.94
C ILE A 454 -43.93 55.30 57.83
N SER A 455 -43.61 55.57 59.10
CA SER A 455 -44.51 56.32 60.00
C SER A 455 -44.74 57.78 59.59
N GLU A 456 -43.78 58.39 58.90
CA GLU A 456 -43.94 59.71 58.27
C GLU A 456 -44.87 59.66 57.05
N LEU A 457 -44.78 58.60 56.24
CA LEU A 457 -45.59 58.41 55.04
C LEU A 457 -47.03 57.95 55.36
N LEU A 458 -47.23 57.18 56.43
CA LEU A 458 -48.50 56.59 56.81
C LEU A 458 -48.95 57.11 58.19
N THR A 459 -49.49 58.33 58.22
CA THR A 459 -49.85 59.05 59.47
C THR A 459 -50.90 58.35 60.35
N ASN A 460 -51.63 57.37 59.81
CA ASN A 460 -52.71 56.65 60.50
C ASN A 460 -52.34 55.20 60.90
N ILE A 461 -51.10 54.76 60.66
CA ILE A 461 -50.68 53.37 60.92
C ILE A 461 -49.55 53.36 61.96
N THR A 462 -49.81 52.74 63.10
CA THR A 462 -48.81 52.54 64.15
C THR A 462 -48.04 51.24 63.91
N ILE A 463 -46.71 51.33 63.83
CA ILE A 463 -45.82 50.19 63.61
C ILE A 463 -45.41 49.61 64.98
N PRO A 464 -45.67 48.33 65.26
CA PRO A 464 -45.20 47.69 66.50
C PRO A 464 -43.67 47.62 66.56
N GLU A 465 -43.07 47.92 67.72
CA GLU A 465 -41.60 47.87 67.89
C GLU A 465 -41.03 46.44 67.81
N ASP A 466 -41.87 45.43 68.05
CA ASP A 466 -41.46 44.02 68.16
C ASP A 466 -41.46 43.27 66.81
N ILE A 467 -41.69 43.97 65.69
CA ILE A 467 -41.86 43.36 64.35
C ILE A 467 -40.98 44.08 63.33
N GLU A 468 -40.22 43.31 62.56
CA GLU A 468 -39.44 43.84 61.45
C GLU A 468 -40.35 44.13 60.25
N ILE A 469 -40.43 45.40 59.87
CA ILE A 469 -41.20 45.87 58.71
C ILE A 469 -40.28 46.64 57.76
N ILE A 470 -40.21 46.17 56.52
CA ILE A 470 -39.52 46.84 55.42
C ILE A 470 -40.57 47.49 54.52
N GLY A 471 -40.42 48.78 54.24
CA GLY A 471 -41.27 49.52 53.31
C GLY A 471 -40.61 49.64 51.94
N ILE A 472 -41.39 49.51 50.86
CA ILE A 472 -40.97 49.94 49.53
C ILE A 472 -41.89 51.07 49.10
N HIS A 473 -41.32 52.27 48.98
CA HIS A 473 -42.03 53.45 48.51
C HIS A 473 -41.86 53.58 47.00
N ILE A 474 -42.99 53.66 46.32
CA ILE A 474 -43.10 53.69 44.86
C ILE A 474 -43.72 55.02 44.48
N ILE A 475 -42.99 55.79 43.68
CA ILE A 475 -43.47 57.05 43.10
C ILE A 475 -43.47 56.93 41.59
N MET A 476 -44.63 57.12 40.97
CA MET A 476 -44.77 57.19 39.52
C MET A 476 -45.11 58.64 39.13
N GLU A 477 -44.15 59.36 38.57
CA GLU A 477 -44.33 60.76 38.15
C GLU A 477 -44.47 60.88 36.64
N ASN A 478 -45.58 61.49 36.19
CA ASN A 478 -45.79 61.80 34.80
C ASN A 478 -45.69 63.32 34.60
N THR A 479 -44.53 63.75 34.09
CA THR A 479 -44.23 65.17 33.84
C THR A 479 -45.11 65.78 32.75
N THR A 480 -45.63 64.96 31.83
CA THR A 480 -46.45 65.41 30.69
C THR A 480 -47.87 65.78 31.12
N PHE A 481 -48.45 65.06 32.08
CA PHE A 481 -49.82 65.29 32.57
C PHE A 481 -49.86 65.86 34.00
N ASN A 482 -48.71 66.16 34.61
CA ASN A 482 -48.58 66.61 36.00
C ASN A 482 -49.35 65.71 36.99
N THR A 483 -49.28 64.40 36.79
CA THR A 483 -49.90 63.41 37.68
C THR A 483 -48.82 62.65 38.43
N LYS A 484 -49.03 62.47 39.73
CA LYS A 484 -48.14 61.73 40.63
C LYS A 484 -48.95 60.64 41.31
N ARG A 485 -48.48 59.41 41.25
CA ARG A 485 -49.03 58.28 42.02
C ARG A 485 -48.00 57.86 43.04
N GLN A 486 -48.44 57.71 44.30
CA GLN A 486 -47.60 57.22 45.37
C GLN A 486 -48.26 55.99 45.98
N SER A 487 -47.47 54.96 46.21
CA SER A 487 -47.88 53.74 46.91
C SER A 487 -46.76 53.24 47.79
N VAL A 488 -47.14 52.55 48.86
CA VAL A 488 -46.21 51.90 49.77
C VAL A 488 -46.56 50.42 49.84
N LEU A 489 -45.56 49.57 49.67
CA LEU A 489 -45.61 48.16 50.02
C LEU A 489 -44.99 47.97 51.39
N LEU A 490 -45.73 47.41 52.34
CA LEU A 490 -45.19 46.99 53.64
C LEU A 490 -44.89 45.50 53.57
N ILE A 491 -43.68 45.08 53.93
CA ILE A 491 -43.30 43.68 54.04
C ILE A 491 -42.97 43.42 55.49
N SER A 492 -43.76 42.58 56.17
CA SER A 492 -43.49 42.23 57.56
C SER A 492 -43.23 40.74 57.70
N HIS A 493 -42.20 40.41 58.49
CA HIS A 493 -41.88 39.04 58.84
C HIS A 493 -42.41 38.72 60.24
N ILE A 494 -43.15 37.62 60.34
CA ILE A 494 -43.82 37.19 61.56
C ILE A 494 -43.24 35.84 61.96
N ALA A 495 -42.48 35.82 63.05
CA ALA A 495 -41.86 34.60 63.57
C ALA A 495 -42.73 33.92 64.64
N ASN A 496 -43.56 34.69 65.35
CA ASN A 496 -44.41 34.18 66.43
C ASN A 496 -45.90 34.50 66.20
N PRO A 497 -46.83 33.57 66.50
CA PRO A 497 -48.27 33.79 66.33
C PRO A 497 -48.80 35.06 67.02
N SER A 498 -48.29 35.37 68.22
CA SER A 498 -48.70 36.53 69.01
C SER A 498 -48.39 37.89 68.36
N GLN A 499 -47.46 37.92 67.40
CA GLN A 499 -47.16 39.13 66.63
C GLN A 499 -48.26 39.46 65.60
N LEU A 500 -49.04 38.45 65.17
CA LEU A 500 -50.13 38.62 64.20
C LEU A 500 -51.25 39.52 64.74
N SER A 501 -51.59 39.38 66.02
CA SER A 501 -52.60 40.23 66.69
C SER A 501 -52.17 41.70 66.77
N SER A 502 -50.87 41.96 66.92
CA SER A 502 -50.33 43.33 66.97
C SER A 502 -50.41 44.05 65.62
N LEU A 503 -50.53 43.31 64.51
CA LEU A 503 -50.64 43.86 63.16
C LEU A 503 -52.09 44.06 62.71
N GLN A 504 -53.09 43.74 63.55
CA GLN A 504 -54.52 43.82 63.20
C GLN A 504 -54.92 45.16 62.58
N HIS A 505 -54.34 46.27 63.05
CA HIS A 505 -54.60 47.60 62.51
C HIS A 505 -54.16 47.76 61.05
N ILE A 506 -53.02 47.18 60.66
CA ILE A 506 -52.51 47.22 59.28
C ILE A 506 -53.46 46.47 58.34
N TYR A 507 -53.97 45.30 58.74
CA TYR A 507 -54.94 44.53 57.97
C TYR A 507 -56.28 45.25 57.75
N THR A 508 -56.68 46.09 58.69
CA THR A 508 -57.91 46.89 58.58
C THR A 508 -57.71 48.19 57.79
N SER A 509 -56.46 48.55 57.47
CA SER A 509 -56.12 49.79 56.76
C SER A 509 -55.58 49.56 55.34
N LEU A 510 -54.92 48.43 55.07
CA LEU A 510 -54.35 48.09 53.78
C LEU A 510 -54.84 46.72 53.28
N PRO A 511 -55.03 46.54 51.96
CA PRO A 511 -55.13 45.21 51.37
C PRO A 511 -53.87 44.41 51.73
N CYS A 512 -54.06 43.16 52.14
CA CYS A 512 -52.98 42.34 52.67
C CYS A 512 -52.99 40.94 52.07
N LEU A 513 -51.83 40.51 51.55
CA LEU A 513 -51.55 39.11 51.26
C LEU A 513 -50.76 38.52 52.43
N THR A 514 -51.29 37.46 53.02
CA THR A 514 -50.59 36.70 54.06
C THR A 514 -50.13 35.39 53.47
N VAL A 515 -48.81 35.17 53.46
CA VAL A 515 -48.18 33.93 53.02
C VAL A 515 -47.59 33.24 54.24
N CYS A 516 -47.99 31.98 54.39
CA CYS A 516 -47.72 31.18 55.55
C CYS A 516 -47.02 29.90 55.13
N GLU A 517 -45.72 29.81 55.40
CA GLU A 517 -44.92 28.61 55.18
C GLU A 517 -44.66 27.91 56.53
N ASN A 518 -44.62 26.58 56.56
CA ASN A 518 -44.25 25.80 57.76
C ASN A 518 -45.05 26.10 59.04
N ILE A 519 -46.32 26.46 58.93
CA ILE A 519 -47.15 26.78 60.10
C ILE A 519 -47.51 25.50 60.89
N SER A 520 -47.48 25.60 62.22
CA SER A 520 -47.90 24.55 63.16
C SER A 520 -49.23 24.88 63.85
N ASP A 521 -49.78 23.92 64.60
CA ASP A 521 -51.05 24.05 65.34
C ASP A 521 -51.14 25.27 66.27
N LYS A 522 -49.99 25.80 66.71
CA LYS A 522 -49.91 26.99 67.58
C LYS A 522 -50.41 28.28 66.94
N TRP A 523 -50.58 28.30 65.61
CA TRP A 523 -51.03 29.48 64.87
C TRP A 523 -52.53 29.46 64.56
N ILE A 524 -53.24 28.38 64.93
CA ILE A 524 -54.64 28.17 64.55
C ILE A 524 -55.53 29.33 65.00
N ASP A 525 -55.41 29.73 66.25
CA ASP A 525 -56.33 30.69 66.86
C ASP A 525 -56.11 32.10 66.27
N GLU A 526 -54.85 32.52 66.13
CA GLU A 526 -54.50 33.81 65.53
C GLU A 526 -54.80 33.85 64.03
N MET A 527 -54.57 32.76 63.29
CA MET A 527 -54.90 32.68 61.86
C MET A 527 -56.41 32.64 61.63
N GLN A 528 -57.19 32.00 62.51
CA GLN A 528 -58.65 32.06 62.46
C GLN A 528 -59.18 33.45 62.78
N LEU A 529 -58.57 34.14 63.74
CA LEU A 529 -58.88 35.54 64.00
C LEU A 529 -58.60 36.38 62.76
N LEU A 530 -57.45 36.19 62.11
CA LEU A 530 -57.10 36.89 60.89
C LEU A 530 -58.07 36.60 59.75
N ALA A 531 -58.44 35.33 59.55
CA ALA A 531 -59.41 34.90 58.56
C ALA A 531 -60.81 35.50 58.78
N SER A 532 -61.13 35.91 60.01
CA SER A 532 -62.40 36.55 60.36
C SER A 532 -62.43 38.07 60.10
N VAL A 533 -61.28 38.70 59.85
CA VAL A 533 -61.20 40.13 59.55
C VAL A 533 -61.64 40.38 58.11
N LYS A 534 -62.56 41.33 57.93
CA LYS A 534 -62.97 41.74 56.58
C LYS A 534 -61.83 42.47 55.87
N PRO A 535 -61.37 42.01 54.70
CA PRO A 535 -60.29 42.65 53.99
C PRO A 535 -60.70 44.04 53.49
N VAL A 536 -59.75 44.96 53.47
CA VAL A 536 -59.92 46.30 52.88
C VAL A 536 -60.08 46.17 51.37
N ARG A 537 -61.12 46.79 50.81
CA ARG A 537 -61.34 46.79 49.36
C ARG A 537 -60.37 47.76 48.70
N PHE A 538 -59.78 47.38 47.55
CA PHE A 538 -58.84 48.23 46.78
C PHE A 538 -59.38 49.63 46.43
N ARG A 539 -60.69 49.82 46.36
CA ARG A 539 -61.29 51.17 46.15
C ARG A 539 -61.14 52.11 47.36
N GLN A 540 -60.94 51.58 48.57
CA GLN A 540 -60.72 52.35 49.79
C GLN A 540 -59.24 52.67 50.03
N SER A 541 -58.30 51.99 49.36
CA SER A 541 -56.85 52.19 49.54
C SER A 541 -56.25 53.30 48.65
N TYR A 542 -57.00 53.85 47.70
CA TYR A 542 -56.59 55.01 46.88
C TYR A 542 -56.43 56.33 47.68
N SER A 543 -56.96 56.40 48.91
CA SER A 543 -57.02 57.64 49.70
C SER A 543 -56.01 57.72 50.84
N LEU A 544 -55.05 56.78 50.94
CA LEU A 544 -54.09 56.76 52.05
C LEU A 544 -52.90 57.71 51.87
N LEU A 545 -52.58 58.08 50.62
CA LEU A 545 -51.41 58.92 50.27
C LEU A 545 -51.79 60.12 49.38
N ASN A 546 -53.09 60.40 49.23
CA ASN A 546 -53.60 61.59 48.52
C ASN A 546 -54.02 62.68 49.49
#